data_AF-A0A8T1VYS4-F1
#
_entry.id   AF-A0A8T1VYS4-F1
#
_cell.length_a   1.000
_cell.length_b   1.000
_cell.length_c   1.000
_cell.angle_alpha   90.00
_cell.angle_beta   90.00
_cell.angle_gamma   90.00
#
_symmetry.space_group_name_H-M   'P 1'
#
loop_
_entity.id
_entity.type
_entity.pdbx_description
1 polymer ?
#
loop_
_entity_poly.entity_id
_entity_poly.type
_entity_poly.pdbx_seq_one_letter_code
_entity_poly.pdbx_strand_id
1 'polypeptide(L)'
;MRRRGVGIGAVRKKQEQAKQFSEVGDQLVEANLSHVSSQLELFRTNLQAFAVKHKSSIKKDPDFRRKFQVMCAKIGVDPLASKKGFWSELLDVGDFYYELAVQIIEVGIVTRPKNGGLVGMSDLLRLLEKKRGPAMQTVTDDDVKRAVKKLSVLGEGFQLIDMEERTMIVTMPVVLSRDHSTILALAQTTGGMVNVSILARELQWDKKRSMLALNVLLREGMTWLDEQTSEPSYFFPSITLSDQFVAMGRPRFLCEYCNKSFEDSQEARRRHNRGRNHKANVKLWYDSFAGMSP
;
A
#
# COMPACT_ATOMS: atom_id res chain seq x y z
N MET A 1 67.06 -16.73 41.16
CA MET A 1 65.68 -17.29 41.08
C MET A 1 65.56 -18.13 39.80
N ARG A 2 65.61 -19.48 39.89
CA ARG A 2 65.38 -20.36 38.74
C ARG A 2 63.87 -20.43 38.46
N ARG A 3 63.43 -19.86 37.34
CA ARG A 3 62.07 -20.07 36.80
C ARG A 3 61.95 -21.55 36.45
N ARG A 4 61.19 -22.31 37.24
CA ARG A 4 60.79 -23.69 36.89
C ARG A 4 59.94 -23.60 35.61
N GLY A 5 60.48 -24.07 34.49
CA GLY A 5 59.77 -24.15 33.23
C GLY A 5 58.53 -25.02 33.40
N VAL A 6 57.41 -24.57 32.83
CA VAL A 6 56.15 -25.31 32.83
C VAL A 6 56.39 -26.67 32.16
N GLY A 7 56.22 -27.76 32.90
CA GLY A 7 56.51 -29.11 32.38
C GLY A 7 55.64 -29.43 31.16
N ILE A 8 56.22 -30.11 30.16
CA ILE A 8 55.55 -30.52 28.91
C ILE A 8 54.23 -31.27 29.19
N GLY A 9 54.17 -32.06 30.27
CA GLY A 9 52.94 -32.73 30.71
C GLY A 9 51.84 -31.77 31.19
N ALA A 10 52.18 -30.65 31.81
CA ALA A 10 51.22 -29.64 32.24
C ALA A 10 50.66 -28.85 31.04
N VAL A 11 51.49 -28.60 30.01
CA VAL A 11 51.04 -27.98 28.75
C VAL A 11 50.11 -28.91 27.98
N ARG A 12 50.46 -30.20 27.88
CA ARG A 12 49.64 -31.22 27.21
C ARG A 12 48.30 -31.41 27.92
N LYS A 13 48.30 -31.51 29.26
CA LYS A 13 47.08 -31.59 30.07
C LYS A 13 46.19 -30.35 29.92
N LYS A 14 46.78 -29.15 29.81
CA LYS A 14 46.04 -27.90 29.57
C LYS A 14 45.41 -27.86 28.17
N GLN A 15 46.12 -28.33 27.14
CA GLN A 15 45.57 -28.45 25.78
C GLN A 15 44.44 -29.48 25.70
N GLU A 16 44.58 -30.60 26.40
CA GLU A 16 43.58 -31.68 26.43
C GLU A 16 42.32 -31.22 27.18
N GLN A 17 42.47 -30.50 28.30
CA GLN A 17 41.34 -29.84 28.97
C GLN A 17 40.67 -28.79 28.08
N ALA A 18 41.42 -27.96 27.37
CA ALA A 18 40.85 -26.96 26.45
C ALA A 18 40.05 -27.62 25.32
N LYS A 19 40.52 -28.75 24.77
CA LYS A 19 39.76 -29.54 23.78
C LYS A 19 38.47 -30.10 24.37
N GLN A 20 38.53 -30.70 25.56
CA GLN A 20 37.35 -31.21 26.24
C GLN A 20 36.32 -30.12 26.53
N PHE A 21 36.74 -28.94 26.98
CA PHE A 21 35.84 -27.81 27.19
C PHE A 21 35.21 -27.30 25.89
N SER A 22 35.97 -27.30 24.78
CA SER A 22 35.44 -26.95 23.45
C SER A 22 34.40 -27.97 22.98
N GLU A 23 34.71 -29.27 23.06
CA GLU A 23 33.80 -30.34 22.65
C GLU A 23 32.49 -30.33 23.45
N VAL A 24 32.56 -30.12 24.77
CA VAL A 24 31.36 -29.96 25.61
C VAL A 24 30.61 -28.68 25.26
N GLY A 25 31.32 -27.59 24.94
CA GLY A 25 30.72 -26.35 24.46
C GLY A 25 29.96 -26.54 23.15
N ASP A 26 30.56 -27.22 22.17
CA ASP A 26 29.96 -27.51 20.88
C ASP A 26 28.73 -28.43 21.02
N GLN A 27 28.82 -29.48 21.85
CA GLN A 27 27.69 -30.36 22.17
C GLN A 27 26.54 -29.60 22.85
N LEU A 28 26.85 -28.66 23.75
CA LEU A 28 25.84 -27.84 24.41
C LEU A 28 25.14 -26.89 23.42
N VAL A 29 25.91 -26.30 22.50
CA VAL A 29 25.36 -25.45 21.43
C VAL A 29 24.44 -26.27 20.53
N GLU A 30 24.86 -27.47 20.12
CA GLU A 30 24.06 -28.34 19.25
C GLU A 30 22.80 -28.86 19.95
N ALA A 31 22.90 -29.23 21.23
CA ALA A 31 21.74 -29.57 22.05
C ALA A 31 20.76 -28.38 22.19
N ASN A 32 21.27 -27.17 22.37
CA ASN A 32 20.45 -25.97 22.45
C ASN A 32 19.78 -25.64 21.09
N LEU A 33 20.51 -25.74 19.98
CA LEU A 33 19.97 -25.51 18.63
C LEU A 33 18.88 -26.52 18.27
N SER A 34 19.11 -27.80 18.55
CA SER A 34 18.10 -28.84 18.33
C SER A 34 16.87 -28.63 19.22
N HIS A 35 17.05 -28.23 20.47
CA HIS A 35 15.95 -27.86 21.35
C HIS A 35 15.15 -26.68 20.81
N VAL A 36 15.81 -25.58 20.42
CA VAL A 36 15.14 -24.40 19.84
C VAL A 36 14.40 -24.76 18.55
N SER A 37 15.00 -25.57 17.68
CA SER A 37 14.35 -26.03 16.45
C SER A 37 13.07 -26.83 16.75
N SER A 38 13.10 -27.72 17.76
CA SER A 38 11.93 -28.51 18.15
C SER A 38 10.80 -27.63 18.71
N GLN A 39 11.15 -26.61 19.49
CA GLN A 39 10.19 -25.65 20.05
C GLN A 39 9.56 -24.80 18.95
N LEU A 40 10.33 -24.36 17.96
CA LEU A 40 9.81 -23.60 16.81
C LEU A 40 8.81 -24.43 15.99
N GLU A 41 9.09 -25.73 15.78
CA GLU A 41 8.20 -26.59 15.02
C GLU A 41 6.91 -26.93 15.79
N LEU A 42 7.00 -27.16 17.10
CA LEU A 42 5.84 -27.30 17.96
C LEU A 42 4.98 -26.02 17.93
N PHE A 43 5.62 -24.86 18.03
CA PHE A 43 4.93 -23.58 17.98
C PHE A 43 4.24 -23.37 16.62
N ARG A 44 4.92 -23.68 15.52
CA ARG A 44 4.35 -23.62 14.16
C ARG A 44 3.08 -24.46 14.04
N THR A 45 3.13 -25.70 14.55
CA THR A 45 1.99 -26.63 14.55
C THR A 45 0.82 -26.11 15.40
N ASN A 46 1.12 -25.55 16.58
CA ASN A 46 0.10 -24.95 17.45
C ASN A 46 -0.51 -23.69 16.83
N LEU A 47 0.31 -22.83 16.22
CA LEU A 47 -0.14 -21.63 15.53
C LEU A 47 -1.03 -22.00 14.33
N GLN A 48 -0.72 -23.11 13.66
CA GLN A 48 -1.55 -23.63 12.57
C GLN A 48 -2.93 -24.05 13.07
N ALA A 49 -2.97 -24.90 14.10
CA ALA A 49 -4.22 -25.36 14.69
C ALA A 49 -5.06 -24.18 15.20
N PHE A 50 -4.42 -23.19 15.82
CA PHE A 50 -5.04 -21.94 16.24
C PHE A 50 -5.66 -21.21 15.05
N ALA A 51 -4.91 -21.06 13.97
CA ALA A 51 -5.38 -20.30 12.83
C ALA A 51 -6.55 -20.98 12.09
N VAL A 52 -6.54 -22.31 11.97
CA VAL A 52 -7.69 -23.07 11.43
C VAL A 52 -8.92 -22.88 12.31
N LYS A 53 -8.76 -23.05 13.62
CA LYS A 53 -9.84 -22.92 14.60
C LYS A 53 -10.46 -21.51 14.59
N HIS A 54 -9.64 -20.48 14.39
CA HIS A 54 -10.06 -19.08 14.45
C HIS A 54 -10.11 -18.40 13.07
N LYS A 55 -10.18 -19.17 11.97
CA LYS A 55 -10.15 -18.66 10.58
C LYS A 55 -11.19 -17.56 10.34
N SER A 56 -12.42 -17.75 10.82
CA SER A 56 -13.50 -16.77 10.66
C SER A 56 -13.23 -15.47 11.43
N SER A 57 -12.71 -15.57 12.65
CA SER A 57 -12.32 -14.42 13.47
C SER A 57 -11.18 -13.65 12.82
N ILE A 58 -10.16 -14.33 12.29
CA ILE A 58 -9.05 -13.68 11.55
C ILE A 58 -9.57 -12.91 10.32
N LYS A 59 -10.61 -13.40 9.65
CA LYS A 59 -11.19 -12.72 8.49
C LYS A 59 -12.08 -11.54 8.89
N LYS A 60 -12.95 -11.70 9.87
CA LYS A 60 -14.01 -10.72 10.19
C LYS A 60 -13.59 -9.64 11.18
N ASP A 61 -12.74 -9.97 12.14
CA ASP A 61 -12.33 -9.06 13.21
C ASP A 61 -10.93 -8.46 12.89
N PRO A 62 -10.84 -7.15 12.59
CA PRO A 62 -9.58 -6.51 12.25
C PRO A 62 -8.59 -6.50 13.41
N ASP A 63 -9.04 -6.38 14.66
CA ASP A 63 -8.16 -6.40 15.83
C ASP A 63 -7.59 -7.79 16.07
N PHE A 64 -8.43 -8.82 15.89
CA PHE A 64 -7.98 -10.21 15.97
C PHE A 64 -6.99 -10.54 14.86
N ARG A 65 -7.27 -10.10 13.62
CA ARG A 65 -6.36 -10.22 12.47
C ARG A 65 -4.99 -9.61 12.75
N ARG A 66 -4.96 -8.38 13.27
CA ARG A 66 -3.72 -7.68 13.63
C ARG A 66 -2.93 -8.45 14.68
N LYS A 67 -3.57 -8.91 15.76
CA LYS A 67 -2.92 -9.69 16.83
C LYS A 67 -2.33 -10.99 16.29
N PHE A 68 -3.07 -11.71 15.47
CA PHE A 68 -2.59 -12.93 14.82
C PHE A 68 -1.31 -12.69 14.00
N GLN A 69 -1.27 -11.59 13.26
CA GLN A 69 -0.10 -11.26 12.44
C GLN A 69 1.11 -10.82 13.26
N VAL A 70 0.91 -10.08 14.34
CA VAL A 70 1.99 -9.74 15.28
C VAL A 70 2.61 -11.00 15.85
N MET A 71 1.81 -12.02 16.19
CA MET A 71 2.32 -13.31 16.62
C MET A 71 3.19 -13.96 15.52
N CYS A 72 2.68 -14.04 14.28
CA CYS A 72 3.41 -14.62 13.15
C CYS A 72 4.76 -13.92 12.93
N ALA A 73 4.77 -12.58 12.93
CA ALA A 73 5.97 -11.78 12.70
C ALA A 73 7.05 -11.97 13.77
N LYS A 74 6.66 -12.09 15.05
CA LYS A 74 7.60 -12.33 16.17
C LYS A 74 8.39 -13.64 16.03
N ILE A 75 7.85 -14.61 15.30
CA ILE A 75 8.46 -15.93 15.11
C ILE A 75 9.25 -15.98 13.78
N GLY A 76 9.17 -14.91 12.97
CA GLY A 76 9.74 -14.89 11.62
C GLY A 76 8.88 -15.63 10.60
N VAL A 77 7.61 -15.89 10.90
CA VAL A 77 6.66 -16.50 9.97
C VAL A 77 5.87 -15.38 9.29
N ASP A 78 5.93 -15.33 7.96
CA ASP A 78 5.10 -14.42 7.17
C ASP A 78 3.88 -15.19 6.61
N PRO A 79 2.67 -14.96 7.15
CA PRO A 79 1.46 -15.65 6.70
C PRO A 79 1.06 -15.27 5.26
N LEU A 80 1.74 -14.30 4.64
CA LEU A 80 1.50 -13.73 3.32
C LEU A 80 2.63 -14.00 2.31
N ALA A 81 3.62 -14.85 2.63
CA ALA A 81 4.82 -14.98 1.81
C ALA A 81 4.64 -15.78 0.50
N SER A 82 3.63 -16.65 0.37
CA SER A 82 3.44 -17.42 -0.88
C SER A 82 2.08 -18.10 -0.97
N LYS A 83 1.54 -18.22 -2.19
CA LYS A 83 0.38 -19.06 -2.51
C LYS A 83 0.66 -20.57 -2.34
N LYS A 84 1.92 -21.00 -2.44
CA LYS A 84 2.40 -22.33 -2.02
C LYS A 84 2.86 -22.37 -0.56
N GLY A 85 2.72 -21.24 0.14
CA GLY A 85 2.97 -21.14 1.56
C GLY A 85 1.79 -21.76 2.30
N PHE A 86 2.10 -22.67 3.20
CA PHE A 86 1.19 -23.35 4.10
C PHE A 86 0.05 -22.48 4.67
N TRP A 87 0.35 -21.21 5.00
CA TRP A 87 -0.60 -20.27 5.58
C TRP A 87 -1.61 -19.68 4.58
N SER A 88 -1.20 -19.49 3.32
CA SER A 88 -2.08 -18.97 2.27
C SER A 88 -3.13 -20.00 1.88
N GLU A 89 -2.74 -21.27 1.75
CA GLU A 89 -3.65 -22.38 1.41
C GLU A 89 -4.62 -22.69 2.56
N LEU A 90 -4.15 -22.63 3.80
CA LEU A 90 -4.96 -23.00 4.97
C LEU A 90 -5.97 -21.92 5.37
N LEU A 91 -5.53 -20.65 5.38
CA LEU A 91 -6.30 -19.56 5.96
C LEU A 91 -6.95 -18.66 4.92
N ASP A 92 -6.52 -18.73 3.66
CA ASP A 92 -6.99 -17.83 2.60
C ASP A 92 -6.78 -16.34 2.98
N VAL A 93 -5.79 -16.10 3.86
CA VAL A 93 -5.40 -14.76 4.33
C VAL A 93 -4.53 -14.09 3.27
N GLY A 94 -3.76 -14.86 2.50
CA GLY A 94 -3.02 -14.35 1.34
C GLY A 94 -3.95 -13.70 0.32
N ASP A 95 -5.05 -14.37 -0.04
CA ASP A 95 -6.00 -13.88 -1.05
C ASP A 95 -6.67 -12.57 -0.64
N PHE A 96 -6.98 -12.39 0.65
CA PHE A 96 -7.45 -11.09 1.16
C PHE A 96 -6.46 -9.95 0.88
N TYR A 97 -5.16 -10.15 1.15
CA TYR A 97 -4.16 -9.10 0.92
C TYR A 97 -3.83 -8.90 -0.56
N TYR A 98 -3.86 -9.97 -1.37
CA TYR A 98 -3.71 -9.85 -2.82
C TYR A 98 -4.88 -9.08 -3.44
N GLU A 99 -6.11 -9.40 -3.03
CA GLU A 99 -7.31 -8.66 -3.44
C GLU A 99 -7.23 -7.20 -3.02
N LEU A 100 -6.87 -6.94 -1.76
CA LEU A 100 -6.69 -5.58 -1.24
C LEU A 100 -5.61 -4.82 -2.02
N ALA A 101 -4.49 -5.46 -2.35
CA ALA A 101 -3.43 -4.86 -3.14
C ALA A 101 -3.90 -4.47 -4.56
N VAL A 102 -4.69 -5.33 -5.22
CA VAL A 102 -5.33 -5.00 -6.51
C VAL A 102 -6.27 -3.82 -6.37
N GLN A 103 -7.09 -3.78 -5.32
CA GLN A 103 -8.01 -2.66 -5.08
C GLN A 103 -7.26 -1.34 -4.86
N ILE A 104 -6.13 -1.36 -4.16
CA ILE A 104 -5.24 -0.19 -3.96
C ILE A 104 -4.67 0.28 -5.30
N ILE A 105 -4.19 -0.64 -6.15
CA ILE A 105 -3.72 -0.30 -7.51
C ILE A 105 -4.82 0.40 -8.32
N GLU A 106 -6.02 -0.17 -8.32
CA GLU A 106 -7.15 0.38 -9.05
C GLU A 106 -7.57 1.77 -8.53
N VAL A 107 -7.55 1.99 -7.21
CA VAL A 107 -7.77 3.31 -6.63
C VAL A 107 -6.71 4.29 -7.14
N GLY A 108 -5.43 3.92 -7.10
CA GLY A 108 -4.33 4.74 -7.61
C GLY A 108 -4.54 5.14 -9.07
N ILE A 109 -4.90 4.21 -9.95
CA ILE A 109 -5.20 4.48 -11.36
C ILE A 109 -6.35 5.47 -11.52
N VAL A 110 -7.45 5.28 -10.78
CA VAL A 110 -8.66 6.12 -10.90
C VAL A 110 -8.43 7.52 -10.34
N THR A 111 -7.67 7.67 -9.26
CA THR A 111 -7.45 8.97 -8.62
C THR A 111 -6.30 9.77 -9.23
N ARG A 112 -5.34 9.09 -9.89
CA ARG A 112 -4.12 9.70 -10.44
C ARG A 112 -4.35 10.99 -11.23
N PRO A 113 -5.33 11.09 -12.16
CA PRO A 113 -5.55 12.33 -12.92
C PRO A 113 -5.89 13.54 -12.04
N LYS A 114 -6.33 13.32 -10.80
CA LYS A 114 -6.75 14.35 -9.86
C LYS A 114 -5.68 14.70 -8.82
N ASN A 115 -4.81 13.76 -8.46
CA ASN A 115 -3.90 13.90 -7.32
C ASN A 115 -2.45 13.52 -7.61
N GLY A 116 -2.09 13.23 -8.86
CA GLY A 116 -0.71 12.89 -9.24
C GLY A 116 -0.19 11.59 -8.63
N GLY A 117 -1.08 10.71 -8.17
CA GLY A 117 -0.70 9.44 -7.56
C GLY A 117 -0.39 9.51 -6.07
N LEU A 118 -0.66 10.64 -5.40
CA LEU A 118 -0.60 10.79 -3.95
C LEU A 118 -1.98 10.64 -3.31
N VAL A 119 -2.12 9.72 -2.35
CA VAL A 119 -3.39 9.47 -1.65
C VAL A 119 -3.14 9.42 -0.15
N GLY A 120 -3.92 10.16 0.65
CA GLY A 120 -3.89 10.04 2.11
C GLY A 120 -4.47 8.71 2.58
N MET A 121 -3.96 8.15 3.69
CA MET A 121 -4.44 6.87 4.24
C MET A 121 -5.95 6.87 4.50
N SER A 122 -6.48 7.93 5.12
CA SER A 122 -7.91 8.09 5.42
C SER A 122 -8.77 8.09 4.14
N ASP A 123 -8.35 8.86 3.13
CA ASP A 123 -9.03 8.90 1.83
C ASP A 123 -8.99 7.54 1.12
N LEU A 124 -7.86 6.85 1.16
CA LEU A 124 -7.75 5.51 0.59
C LEU A 124 -8.69 4.53 1.28
N LEU A 125 -8.71 4.49 2.62
CA LEU A 125 -9.61 3.60 3.36
C LEU A 125 -11.06 3.83 3.01
N ARG A 126 -11.47 5.10 2.91
CA ARG A 126 -12.82 5.49 2.53
C ARG A 126 -13.17 5.08 1.08
N LEU A 127 -12.21 5.23 0.16
CA LEU A 127 -12.37 4.78 -1.24
C LEU A 127 -12.46 3.25 -1.33
N LEU A 128 -11.68 2.53 -0.53
CA LEU A 128 -11.71 1.07 -0.43
C LEU A 128 -13.03 0.58 0.18
N GLU A 129 -13.51 1.21 1.25
CA GLU A 129 -14.78 0.88 1.90
C GLU A 129 -15.96 1.06 0.92
N LYS A 130 -16.00 2.18 0.20
CA LYS A 130 -17.02 2.43 -0.84
C LYS A 130 -16.98 1.39 -1.95
N LYS A 131 -15.80 0.85 -2.27
CA LYS A 131 -15.60 -0.15 -3.33
C LYS A 131 -15.97 -1.56 -2.88
N ARG A 132 -15.59 -1.94 -1.66
CA ARG A 132 -15.83 -3.25 -1.07
C ARG A 132 -17.29 -3.42 -0.61
N GLY A 133 -17.93 -2.31 -0.20
CA GLY A 133 -19.31 -2.33 0.31
C GLY A 133 -19.44 -2.98 1.70
N PRO A 134 -20.63 -2.93 2.31
CA PRO A 134 -20.84 -3.32 3.71
C PRO A 134 -20.77 -4.84 3.98
N ALA A 135 -20.85 -5.65 2.93
CA ALA A 135 -20.83 -7.12 3.06
C ALA A 135 -19.40 -7.70 3.12
N MET A 136 -18.38 -6.90 2.81
CA MET A 136 -16.98 -7.32 2.82
C MET A 136 -16.28 -6.99 4.14
N GLN A 137 -15.11 -7.59 4.36
CA GLN A 137 -14.33 -7.38 5.56
C GLN A 137 -13.86 -5.92 5.67
N THR A 138 -13.93 -5.37 6.88
CA THR A 138 -13.37 -4.06 7.22
C THR A 138 -11.86 -4.07 7.00
N VAL A 139 -11.35 -3.03 6.35
CA VAL A 139 -9.93 -2.80 6.08
C VAL A 139 -9.41 -1.73 7.05
N THR A 140 -8.22 -1.94 7.60
CA THR A 140 -7.55 -0.99 8.49
C THR A 140 -6.25 -0.46 7.89
N ASP A 141 -5.67 0.58 8.49
CA ASP A 141 -4.35 1.13 8.13
C ASP A 141 -3.28 0.04 8.08
N ASP A 142 -3.26 -0.86 9.07
CA ASP A 142 -2.30 -1.96 9.15
C ASP A 142 -2.47 -2.93 7.97
N ASP A 143 -3.70 -3.16 7.52
CA ASP A 143 -3.96 -4.01 6.36
C ASP A 143 -3.43 -3.38 5.08
N VAL A 144 -3.67 -2.07 4.91
CA VAL A 144 -3.17 -1.30 3.76
C VAL A 144 -1.65 -1.30 3.76
N LYS A 145 -1.00 -1.01 4.90
CA LYS A 145 0.46 -0.99 5.01
C LYS A 145 1.08 -2.33 4.60
N ARG A 146 0.46 -3.45 4.99
CA ARG A 146 0.89 -4.80 4.59
C ARG A 146 0.68 -5.06 3.11
N ALA A 147 -0.49 -4.72 2.57
CA ALA A 147 -0.79 -4.88 1.15
C ALA A 147 0.21 -4.08 0.29
N VAL A 148 0.47 -2.81 0.65
CA VAL A 148 1.45 -1.96 -0.04
C VAL A 148 2.86 -2.53 0.06
N LYS A 149 3.28 -3.02 1.23
CA LYS A 149 4.60 -3.67 1.37
C LYS A 149 4.73 -4.88 0.43
N LYS A 150 3.65 -5.62 0.17
CA LYS A 150 3.65 -6.75 -0.77
C LYS A 150 3.71 -6.32 -2.23
N LEU A 151 3.23 -5.13 -2.57
CA LEU A 151 3.34 -4.57 -3.92
C LEU A 151 4.79 -4.24 -4.32
N SER A 152 5.73 -4.14 -3.36
CA SER A 152 7.15 -3.89 -3.65
C SER A 152 7.79 -4.89 -4.60
N VAL A 153 7.27 -6.12 -4.70
CA VAL A 153 7.74 -7.13 -5.67
C VAL A 153 7.48 -6.74 -7.12
N LEU A 154 6.57 -5.80 -7.37
CA LEU A 154 6.27 -5.23 -8.69
C LEU A 154 7.15 -4.02 -9.02
N GLY A 155 8.05 -3.63 -8.11
CA GLY A 155 8.94 -2.48 -8.23
C GLY A 155 8.56 -1.34 -7.27
N GLU A 156 9.10 -0.15 -7.55
CA GLU A 156 9.02 1.02 -6.66
C GLU A 156 7.74 1.86 -6.82
N GLY A 157 6.73 1.36 -7.55
CA GLY A 157 5.53 2.12 -7.88
C GLY A 157 4.53 2.31 -6.73
N PHE A 158 4.71 1.62 -5.60
CA PHE A 158 3.84 1.72 -4.44
C PHE A 158 4.67 1.91 -3.18
N GLN A 159 4.57 3.09 -2.57
CA GLN A 159 5.39 3.47 -1.42
C GLN A 159 4.54 4.12 -0.34
N LEU A 160 4.89 3.85 0.91
CA LEU A 160 4.35 4.55 2.07
C LEU A 160 5.27 5.73 2.39
N ILE A 161 4.69 6.91 2.54
CA ILE A 161 5.37 8.08 3.10
C ILE A 161 4.74 8.34 4.45
N ASP A 162 5.46 7.97 5.51
CA ASP A 162 5.09 8.36 6.86
C ASP A 162 5.52 9.81 7.10
N MET A 163 4.54 10.66 7.42
CA MET A 163 4.73 12.06 7.83
C MET A 163 4.20 12.22 9.25
N GLU A 164 4.52 13.33 9.91
CA GLU A 164 4.18 13.53 11.34
C GLU A 164 2.67 13.44 11.62
N GLU A 165 1.83 14.03 10.76
CA GLU A 165 0.38 14.01 10.97
C GLU A 165 -0.34 12.89 10.20
N ARG A 166 0.12 12.57 8.99
CA ARG A 166 -0.60 11.65 8.09
C ARG A 166 0.33 10.74 7.31
N THR A 167 0.06 9.44 7.31
CA THR A 167 0.65 8.52 6.34
C THR A 167 -0.01 8.73 4.98
N MET A 168 0.81 8.85 3.93
CA MET A 168 0.37 8.91 2.54
C MET A 168 0.90 7.72 1.74
N ILE A 169 0.24 7.43 0.63
CA ILE A 169 0.62 6.37 -0.30
C ILE A 169 0.90 6.99 -1.66
N VAL A 170 2.08 6.69 -2.19
CA VAL A 170 2.46 6.94 -3.58
C VAL A 170 2.02 5.73 -4.39
N THR A 171 1.29 5.96 -5.47
CA THR A 171 0.73 4.92 -6.35
C THR A 171 1.32 4.98 -7.77
N MET A 172 2.50 5.58 -7.90
CA MET A 172 3.21 5.77 -9.16
C MET A 172 4.70 5.50 -9.01
N PRO A 173 5.37 5.04 -10.09
CA PRO A 173 6.82 4.83 -10.12
C PRO A 173 7.54 6.17 -10.25
N VAL A 174 7.63 6.90 -9.14
CA VAL A 174 8.34 8.18 -9.08
C VAL A 174 9.26 8.18 -7.87
N VAL A 175 10.51 8.56 -8.10
CA VAL A 175 11.50 8.66 -7.03
C VAL A 175 11.37 10.04 -6.41
N LEU A 176 10.81 10.09 -5.20
CA LEU A 176 10.76 11.32 -4.43
C LEU A 176 12.07 11.49 -3.66
N SER A 177 12.78 12.57 -3.94
CA SER A 177 13.96 12.97 -3.18
C SER A 177 13.55 13.45 -1.79
N ARG A 178 14.54 13.60 -0.90
CA ARG A 178 14.34 14.19 0.43
C ARG A 178 13.69 15.58 0.35
N ASP A 179 14.04 16.37 -0.67
CA ASP A 179 13.47 17.69 -0.89
C ASP A 179 11.96 17.63 -1.14
N HIS A 180 11.51 16.67 -1.97
CA HIS A 180 10.08 16.47 -2.21
C HIS A 180 9.35 16.05 -0.93
N SER A 181 9.93 15.14 -0.14
CA SER A 181 9.36 14.73 1.14
C SER A 181 9.27 15.89 2.14
N THR A 182 10.26 16.80 2.16
CA THR A 182 10.25 18.00 3.01
C THR A 182 9.17 19.00 2.56
N ILE A 183 9.02 19.24 1.25
CA ILE A 183 7.94 20.08 0.73
C ILE A 183 6.57 19.47 1.09
N LEU A 184 6.39 18.17 0.91
CA LEU A 184 5.15 17.46 1.25
C LEU A 184 4.81 17.58 2.74
N ALA A 185 5.80 17.42 3.62
CA ALA A 185 5.60 17.60 5.06
C ALA A 185 5.19 19.04 5.41
N LEU A 186 5.85 20.04 4.80
CA LEU A 186 5.48 21.45 4.98
C LEU A 186 4.09 21.77 4.41
N ALA A 187 3.71 21.11 3.31
CA ALA A 187 2.39 21.27 2.72
C ALA A 187 1.28 20.81 3.70
N GLN A 188 1.53 19.82 4.56
CA GLN A 188 0.52 19.39 5.55
C GLN A 188 0.18 20.51 6.55
N THR A 189 1.19 21.24 7.03
CA THR A 189 1.00 22.31 8.02
C THR A 189 0.45 23.61 7.42
N THR A 190 0.59 23.79 6.11
CA THR A 190 0.15 24.98 5.36
C THR A 190 -1.20 24.79 4.66
N GLY A 191 -1.94 23.71 4.98
CA GLY A 191 -3.24 23.42 4.38
C GLY A 191 -3.15 22.94 2.92
N GLY A 192 -1.98 22.43 2.53
CA GLY A 192 -1.70 21.81 1.23
C GLY A 192 -1.22 22.78 0.15
N MET A 193 -0.84 24.01 0.51
CA MET A 193 -0.35 25.02 -0.42
C MET A 193 1.07 25.46 -0.05
N VAL A 194 1.97 25.48 -1.03
CA VAL A 194 3.34 25.98 -0.86
C VAL A 194 3.71 26.92 -2.00
N ASN A 195 4.62 27.86 -1.73
CA ASN A 195 5.21 28.72 -2.74
C ASN A 195 6.69 28.97 -2.42
N VAL A 196 7.41 29.65 -3.31
CA VAL A 196 8.86 29.86 -3.13
C VAL A 196 9.16 30.68 -1.88
N SER A 197 8.33 31.66 -1.54
CA SER A 197 8.53 32.50 -0.34
C SER A 197 8.33 31.71 0.95
N ILE A 198 7.36 30.79 1.00
CA ILE A 198 7.16 29.86 2.11
C ILE A 198 8.38 28.94 2.26
N LEU A 199 8.87 28.35 1.17
CA LEU A 199 10.05 27.48 1.22
C LEU A 199 11.31 28.23 1.67
N ALA A 200 11.46 29.49 1.26
CA ALA A 200 12.56 30.34 1.71
C ALA A 200 12.45 30.64 3.22
N ARG A 201 11.27 30.96 3.72
CA ARG A 201 11.07 31.29 5.14
C ARG A 201 11.20 30.08 6.05
N GLU A 202 10.50 29.00 5.72
CA GLU A 202 10.37 27.82 6.61
C GLU A 202 11.55 26.86 6.46
N LEU A 203 12.10 26.70 5.25
CA LEU A 203 13.18 25.75 4.98
C LEU A 203 14.54 26.40 4.72
N GLN A 204 14.60 27.73 4.65
CA GLN A 204 15.82 28.48 4.30
C GLN A 204 16.38 28.08 2.93
N TRP A 205 15.51 27.74 1.98
CA TRP A 205 15.91 27.35 0.63
C TRP A 205 16.03 28.55 -0.31
N ASP A 206 17.04 28.50 -1.18
CA ASP A 206 17.15 29.45 -2.28
C ASP A 206 16.08 29.21 -3.36
N LYS A 207 15.83 30.23 -4.17
CA LYS A 207 14.83 30.20 -5.24
C LYS A 207 15.08 29.08 -6.25
N LYS A 208 16.33 28.78 -6.58
CA LYS A 208 16.68 27.78 -7.61
C LYS A 208 16.38 26.37 -7.12
N ARG A 209 16.77 26.04 -5.88
CA ARG A 209 16.45 24.75 -5.24
C ARG A 209 14.93 24.55 -5.14
N SER A 210 14.22 25.56 -4.63
CA SER A 210 12.76 25.54 -4.51
C SER A 210 12.08 25.29 -5.85
N MET A 211 12.46 26.05 -6.89
CA MET A 211 11.90 25.88 -8.24
C MET A 211 12.20 24.51 -8.84
N LEU A 212 13.41 23.97 -8.67
CA LEU A 212 13.77 22.64 -9.18
C LEU A 212 12.89 21.55 -8.56
N ALA A 213 12.70 21.57 -7.25
CA ALA A 213 11.88 20.60 -6.54
C ALA A 213 10.38 20.75 -6.89
N LEU A 214 9.87 21.99 -6.92
CA LEU A 214 8.47 22.26 -7.27
C LEU A 214 8.15 21.89 -8.72
N ASN A 215 9.06 22.14 -9.67
CA ASN A 215 8.88 21.77 -11.07
C ASN A 215 8.78 20.26 -11.27
N VAL A 216 9.52 19.45 -10.50
CA VAL A 216 9.36 17.99 -10.54
C VAL A 216 7.97 17.61 -10.06
N LEU A 217 7.53 18.12 -8.92
CA LEU A 217 6.20 17.82 -8.38
C LEU A 217 5.06 18.23 -9.33
N LEU A 218 5.19 19.38 -9.99
CA LEU A 218 4.25 19.85 -11.00
C LEU A 218 4.25 18.95 -12.24
N ARG A 219 5.43 18.59 -12.75
CA ARG A 219 5.57 17.71 -13.93
C ARG A 219 4.98 16.32 -13.69
N GLU A 220 5.14 15.79 -12.48
CA GLU A 220 4.57 14.49 -12.09
C GLU A 220 3.05 14.60 -11.77
N GLY A 221 2.48 15.81 -11.83
CA GLY A 221 1.05 16.06 -11.63
C GLY A 221 0.60 16.03 -10.16
N MET A 222 1.54 16.07 -9.22
CA MET A 222 1.27 16.04 -7.77
C MET A 222 0.77 17.37 -7.23
N THR A 223 1.10 18.47 -7.92
CA THR A 223 0.65 19.82 -7.57
C THR A 223 -0.10 20.47 -8.71
N TRP A 224 -1.04 21.35 -8.36
CA TRP A 224 -1.66 22.29 -9.28
C TRP A 224 -0.99 23.65 -9.09
N LEU A 225 -0.77 24.36 -10.20
CA LEU A 225 -0.22 25.71 -10.18
C LEU A 225 -1.36 26.73 -10.23
N ASP A 226 -1.31 27.68 -9.32
CA ASP A 226 -2.15 28.88 -9.34
C ASP A 226 -1.27 30.12 -9.54
N GLU A 227 -1.54 30.86 -10.61
CA GLU A 227 -0.86 32.11 -10.97
C GLU A 227 -1.73 33.35 -10.67
N GLN A 228 -2.93 33.17 -10.10
CA GLN A 228 -3.84 34.26 -9.78
C GLN A 228 -3.54 34.94 -8.43
N THR A 229 -2.57 34.41 -7.69
CA THR A 229 -2.07 34.97 -6.43
C THR A 229 -0.91 35.95 -6.67
N SER A 230 -0.47 36.65 -5.61
CA SER A 230 0.66 37.58 -5.68
C SER A 230 1.98 36.94 -6.12
N GLU A 231 2.12 35.64 -5.89
CA GLU A 231 3.22 34.81 -6.40
C GLU A 231 2.68 33.44 -6.83
N PRO A 232 3.35 32.72 -7.77
CA PRO A 232 2.92 31.38 -8.18
C PRO A 232 2.85 30.41 -6.98
N SER A 233 1.68 29.84 -6.75
CA SER A 233 1.39 28.96 -5.62
C SER A 233 1.09 27.54 -6.09
N TYR A 234 1.62 26.55 -5.38
CA TYR A 234 1.53 25.13 -5.72
C TYR A 234 0.68 24.41 -4.70
N PHE A 235 -0.41 23.81 -5.15
CA PHE A 235 -1.41 23.16 -4.31
C PHE A 235 -1.33 21.65 -4.47
N PHE A 236 -1.23 20.90 -3.38
CA PHE A 236 -1.31 19.44 -3.39
C PHE A 236 -2.78 19.01 -3.26
N PRO A 237 -3.43 18.53 -4.34
CA PRO A 237 -4.84 18.14 -4.29
C PRO A 237 -5.09 17.04 -3.25
N SER A 238 -4.11 16.15 -3.05
CA SER A 238 -4.14 15.08 -2.06
C SER A 238 -4.21 15.56 -0.61
N ILE A 239 -3.89 16.83 -0.35
CA ILE A 239 -3.94 17.46 0.97
C ILE A 239 -5.10 18.45 1.02
N THR A 240 -5.19 19.37 0.04
CA THR A 240 -6.22 20.42 0.02
C THR A 240 -7.63 19.89 -0.15
N LEU A 241 -7.79 18.82 -0.93
CA LEU A 241 -9.08 18.17 -1.19
C LEU A 241 -9.26 16.89 -0.36
N SER A 242 -8.47 16.72 0.71
CA SER A 242 -8.69 15.60 1.63
C SER A 242 -10.14 15.61 2.12
N ASP A 243 -10.79 14.46 2.20
CA ASP A 243 -12.22 14.31 2.46
C ASP A 243 -13.17 14.65 1.29
N GLN A 244 -12.74 15.32 0.22
CA GLN A 244 -13.60 15.61 -0.95
C GLN A 244 -13.50 14.57 -2.08
N PHE A 245 -12.47 13.72 -2.07
CA PHE A 245 -12.28 12.68 -3.10
C PHE A 245 -13.45 11.68 -3.22
N VAL A 246 -14.26 11.51 -2.18
CA VAL A 246 -15.46 10.64 -2.21
C VAL A 246 -16.71 11.36 -2.69
N ALA A 247 -16.75 12.69 -2.62
CA ALA A 247 -17.86 13.52 -3.07
C ALA A 247 -17.89 13.69 -4.60
N MET A 248 -16.74 13.57 -5.27
CA MET A 248 -16.72 13.53 -6.72
C MET A 248 -17.14 12.13 -7.20
N GLY A 249 -18.41 12.00 -7.60
CA GLY A 249 -19.01 10.78 -8.12
C GLY A 249 -18.18 10.09 -9.20
N ARG A 250 -18.58 8.86 -9.54
CA ARG A 250 -17.91 8.04 -10.56
C ARG A 250 -17.73 8.87 -11.85
N PRO A 251 -16.59 8.73 -12.55
CA PRO A 251 -16.34 9.47 -13.79
C PRO A 251 -17.56 9.34 -14.70
N ARG A 252 -17.97 10.42 -15.37
CA ARG A 252 -19.16 10.40 -16.23
C ARG A 252 -18.75 10.44 -17.69
N PHE A 253 -19.30 9.53 -18.48
CA PHE A 253 -19.19 9.53 -19.93
C PHE A 253 -20.34 10.34 -20.51
N LEU A 254 -20.01 11.30 -21.37
CA LEU A 254 -20.98 12.04 -22.17
C LEU A 254 -21.08 11.37 -23.54
N CYS A 255 -22.27 10.85 -23.89
CA CYS A 255 -22.49 10.30 -25.21
C CYS A 255 -22.66 11.43 -26.23
N GLU A 256 -21.73 11.56 -27.17
CA GLU A 256 -21.71 12.58 -28.23
C GLU A 256 -22.94 12.53 -29.15
N TYR A 257 -23.61 11.38 -29.23
CA TYR A 257 -24.75 11.21 -30.13
C TYR A 257 -26.10 11.59 -29.51
N CYS A 258 -26.21 11.61 -28.18
CA CYS A 258 -27.48 11.92 -27.52
C CYS A 258 -27.34 12.86 -26.32
N ASN A 259 -26.15 13.41 -26.10
CA ASN A 259 -25.79 14.32 -25.02
C ASN A 259 -26.24 13.87 -23.61
N LYS A 260 -26.38 12.56 -23.40
CA LYS A 260 -26.68 12.01 -22.07
C LYS A 260 -25.38 11.69 -21.37
N SER A 261 -25.25 12.22 -20.16
CA SER A 261 -24.15 11.92 -19.25
C SER A 261 -24.54 10.79 -18.31
N PHE A 262 -23.73 9.74 -18.22
CA PHE A 262 -23.92 8.61 -17.32
C PHE A 262 -22.57 8.12 -16.79
N GLU A 263 -22.57 7.18 -15.85
CA GLU A 263 -21.35 6.62 -15.29
C GLU A 263 -20.44 6.02 -16.37
N ASP A 264 -19.16 6.36 -16.33
CA ASP A 264 -18.15 5.89 -17.26
C ASP A 264 -17.64 4.50 -16.86
N SER A 265 -18.46 3.48 -17.13
CA SER A 265 -18.09 2.08 -17.01
C SER A 265 -18.40 1.32 -18.30
N GLN A 266 -17.65 0.25 -18.57
CA GLN A 266 -17.84 -0.55 -19.79
C GLN A 266 -19.26 -1.12 -19.87
N GLU A 267 -19.83 -1.53 -18.74
CA GLU A 267 -21.20 -2.04 -18.67
C GLU A 267 -22.24 -0.93 -18.93
N ALA A 268 -22.07 0.25 -18.31
CA ALA A 268 -22.96 1.39 -18.52
C ALA A 268 -22.93 1.87 -19.98
N ARG A 269 -21.75 1.95 -20.59
CA ARG A 269 -21.59 2.26 -22.03
C ARG A 269 -22.29 1.23 -22.92
N ARG A 270 -22.10 -0.07 -22.66
CA ARG A 270 -22.77 -1.15 -23.41
C ARG A 270 -24.30 -1.07 -23.28
N ARG A 271 -24.82 -0.89 -22.07
CA ARG A 271 -26.26 -0.77 -21.79
C ARG A 271 -26.85 0.45 -22.51
N HIS A 272 -26.18 1.59 -22.43
CA HIS A 272 -26.55 2.81 -23.12
C HIS A 272 -26.61 2.62 -24.65
N ASN A 273 -25.55 2.08 -25.24
CA ASN A 273 -25.47 1.87 -26.69
C ASN A 273 -26.54 0.89 -27.20
N ARG A 274 -26.84 -0.19 -26.45
CA ARG A 274 -27.95 -1.10 -26.77
C ARG A 274 -29.29 -0.38 -26.76
N GLY A 275 -29.56 0.42 -25.74
CA GLY A 275 -30.80 1.20 -25.65
C GLY A 275 -30.94 2.22 -26.78
N ARG A 276 -29.84 2.88 -27.18
CA ARG A 276 -29.81 3.79 -28.32
C ARG A 276 -30.10 3.08 -29.64
N ASN A 277 -29.42 1.96 -29.89
CA ASN A 277 -29.61 1.16 -31.10
C ASN A 277 -31.04 0.58 -31.18
N HIS A 278 -31.60 0.14 -30.05
CA HIS A 278 -32.99 -0.30 -30.00
C HIS A 278 -33.95 0.82 -30.43
N LYS A 279 -33.80 2.04 -29.89
CA LYS A 279 -34.63 3.18 -30.30
C LYS A 279 -34.46 3.54 -31.78
N ALA A 280 -33.23 3.50 -32.30
CA ALA A 280 -32.97 3.74 -33.71
C ALA A 280 -33.65 2.69 -34.60
N ASN A 281 -33.58 1.41 -34.24
CA ASN A 281 -34.21 0.32 -34.98
C ASN A 281 -35.74 0.38 -34.91
N VAL A 282 -36.32 0.75 -33.76
CA VAL A 282 -37.77 0.98 -33.63
C VAL A 282 -38.22 2.11 -34.54
N LYS A 283 -37.47 3.22 -34.58
CA LYS A 283 -37.77 4.32 -35.51
C LYS A 283 -37.71 3.86 -36.97
N LEU A 284 -36.65 3.17 -37.37
CA LEU A 284 -36.51 2.61 -38.74
C LEU A 284 -37.67 1.66 -39.09
N TRP A 285 -38.12 0.85 -38.13
CA TRP A 285 -39.27 -0.03 -38.30
C TRP A 285 -40.55 0.77 -38.56
N TYR A 286 -40.87 1.79 -37.75
CA TYR A 286 -42.03 2.65 -38.00
C TYR A 286 -41.92 3.43 -39.32
N ASP A 287 -40.74 3.98 -39.62
CA ASP A 287 -40.48 4.71 -40.87
C ASP A 287 -40.65 3.79 -42.10
N SER A 288 -40.43 2.48 -41.96
CA SER A 288 -40.67 1.51 -43.05
C SER A 288 -42.15 1.34 -43.41
N PHE A 289 -43.07 1.62 -42.48
CA PHE A 289 -44.52 1.61 -42.74
C PHE A 289 -45.03 2.97 -43.20
N ALA A 290 -44.31 4.06 -42.92
CA ALA A 290 -44.73 5.41 -43.31
C ALA A 290 -44.76 5.64 -44.84
N GLY A 291 -44.07 4.79 -45.62
CA GLY A 291 -44.12 4.78 -47.09
C GLY A 291 -45.18 3.84 -47.69
N MET A 292 -45.89 3.06 -46.88
CA MET A 292 -46.96 2.16 -47.32
C MET A 292 -48.32 2.78 -46.96
N SER A 293 -48.75 3.76 -47.75
CA SER A 293 -50.18 4.10 -47.80
C SER A 293 -50.89 3.06 -48.68
N PRO A 294 -52.14 2.66 -48.37
CA PRO A 294 -52.91 1.74 -49.21
C PRO A 294 -53.16 2.29 -50.62
#